data_AF-A0A7C9HPP3-F1
#
_entry.id   AF-A0A7C9HPP3-F1
#
_cell.length_a   1.000
_cell.length_b   1.000
_cell.length_c   1.000
_cell.angle_alpha   90.00
_cell.angle_beta   90.00
_cell.angle_gamma   90.00
#
_symmetry.space_group_name_H-M   'P 1'
#
loop_
_entity.id
_entity.type
_entity.pdbx_description
1 polymer ?
#
loop_
_entity_poly.entity_id
_entity_poly.type
_entity_poly.pdbx_seq_one_letter_code
_entity_poly.pdbx_strand_id
1 'polypeptide(L)'
;MIPVIRPIIAALLVFAAPIPALAQMDGHGPDAWMVSGVASDDTLNVRTGPGTDHLVIGTFAHDATGLRMITCVPYLPRRIYHALSDSQRADLPPRWCLMENEDSGVSGWVSAHYLAEDTSAAQTQMDPLVARGVALVRRLYDHRQRAQRGETAGPLAPPAARDYFFADLVARLSGPVGADPLFGTQDADVEGLRIRPAPERAMHRGLVTVHAKFRNFGQPQTAIFRLRVDPALDPPALRIMRIEHQGWSFP
;
A
#
# COMPACT_ATOMS: atom_id res chain seq x y z
N MET A 1 -22.31 58.36 -42.69
CA MET A 1 -22.28 57.77 -41.34
C MET A 1 -22.59 56.28 -41.45
N ILE A 2 -21.58 55.42 -41.34
CA ILE A 2 -21.72 53.96 -41.22
C ILE A 2 -20.59 53.51 -40.28
N PRO A 3 -20.86 52.98 -39.07
CA PRO A 3 -19.80 52.51 -38.19
C PRO A 3 -19.36 51.10 -38.60
N VAL A 4 -18.05 50.90 -38.75
CA VAL A 4 -17.42 49.60 -38.97
C VAL A 4 -17.21 48.95 -37.60
N ILE A 5 -18.00 47.91 -37.29
CA ILE A 5 -17.88 47.11 -36.08
C ILE A 5 -16.87 45.98 -36.36
N ARG A 6 -15.76 45.98 -35.64
CA ARG A 6 -14.75 44.91 -35.67
C ARG A 6 -15.27 43.67 -34.91
N PRO A 7 -15.25 42.46 -35.47
CA PRO A 7 -15.57 41.25 -34.71
C PRO A 7 -14.39 40.86 -33.81
N ILE A 8 -14.63 40.79 -32.50
CA ILE A 8 -13.69 40.22 -31.53
C ILE A 8 -13.86 38.70 -31.57
N ILE A 9 -12.84 37.99 -32.05
CA ILE A 9 -12.76 36.53 -31.96
C ILE A 9 -12.34 36.18 -30.54
N ALA A 10 -13.28 35.72 -29.71
CA ALA A 10 -12.98 35.15 -28.41
C ALA A 10 -12.50 33.70 -28.60
N ALA A 11 -11.20 33.46 -28.41
CA ALA A 11 -10.64 32.11 -28.39
C ALA A 11 -11.03 31.42 -27.07
N LEU A 12 -11.98 30.49 -27.13
CA LEU A 12 -12.32 29.60 -26.02
C LEU A 12 -11.21 28.54 -25.88
N LEU A 13 -10.28 28.75 -24.95
CA LEU A 13 -9.33 27.72 -24.50
C LEU A 13 -10.07 26.71 -23.61
N VAL A 14 -10.45 25.58 -24.20
CA VAL A 14 -10.93 24.41 -23.46
C VAL A 14 -9.74 23.80 -22.73
N PHE A 15 -9.63 24.06 -21.43
CA PHE A 15 -8.72 23.34 -20.55
C PHE A 15 -9.18 21.88 -20.45
N ALA A 16 -8.51 20.98 -21.18
CA ALA A 16 -8.61 19.55 -20.94
C ALA A 16 -8.01 19.26 -19.56
N ALA A 17 -8.87 19.10 -18.55
CA ALA A 17 -8.44 18.63 -17.25
C ALA A 17 -7.81 17.23 -17.42
N PRO A 18 -6.61 16.97 -16.88
CA PRO A 18 -6.08 15.62 -16.86
C PRO A 18 -7.02 14.78 -16.01
N ILE A 19 -7.72 13.84 -16.64
CA ILE A 19 -8.47 12.81 -15.93
C ILE A 19 -7.42 12.08 -15.09
N PRO A 20 -7.53 12.07 -13.75
CA PRO A 20 -6.63 11.25 -12.97
C PRO A 20 -6.84 9.82 -13.45
N ALA A 21 -5.79 9.21 -13.97
CA ALA A 21 -5.74 7.78 -14.22
C ALA A 21 -6.05 7.12 -12.88
N LEU A 22 -7.32 6.73 -12.70
CA LEU A 22 -7.69 5.78 -11.68
C LEU A 22 -6.79 4.59 -11.96
N ALA A 23 -5.89 4.27 -11.02
CA ALA A 23 -5.15 3.03 -11.05
C ALA A 23 -6.20 1.94 -11.28
N GLN A 24 -6.21 1.44 -12.51
CA GLN A 24 -7.10 0.39 -12.90
C GLN A 24 -6.72 -0.75 -11.95
N MET A 25 -7.70 -1.36 -11.29
CA MET A 25 -7.44 -2.66 -10.72
C MET A 25 -7.28 -3.53 -11.96
N ASP A 26 -6.04 -3.69 -12.44
CA ASP A 26 -5.73 -4.24 -13.76
C ASP A 26 -6.24 -5.67 -13.95
N GLY A 27 -6.85 -6.27 -12.91
CA GLY A 27 -7.33 -7.64 -12.92
C GLY A 27 -6.20 -8.65 -13.18
N HIS A 28 -4.94 -8.20 -13.12
CA HIS A 28 -3.79 -9.06 -13.20
C HIS A 28 -3.85 -9.95 -11.95
N GLY A 29 -3.83 -11.26 -12.18
CA GLY A 29 -3.77 -12.24 -11.11
C GLY A 29 -2.47 -12.07 -10.30
N PRO A 30 -2.22 -12.95 -9.32
CA PRO A 30 -0.98 -12.92 -8.56
C PRO A 30 0.25 -12.86 -9.47
N ASP A 31 1.17 -11.94 -9.17
CA ASP A 31 2.44 -11.77 -9.89
C ASP A 31 3.40 -12.96 -9.67
N ALA A 32 3.25 -13.65 -8.52
CA ALA A 32 3.98 -14.86 -8.16
C ALA A 32 3.15 -15.74 -7.21
N TRP A 33 3.55 -17.01 -7.09
CA TRP A 33 2.90 -18.02 -6.27
C TRP A 33 3.90 -18.69 -5.33
N MET A 34 3.40 -19.18 -4.20
CA MET A 34 4.17 -19.97 -3.24
C MET A 34 3.46 -21.26 -2.88
N VAL A 35 4.23 -22.26 -2.44
CA VAL A 35 3.70 -23.46 -1.80
C VAL A 35 3.22 -23.09 -0.39
N SER A 36 2.05 -23.61 -0.02
CA SER A 36 1.44 -23.40 1.30
C SER A 36 0.70 -24.65 1.75
N GLY A 37 0.59 -24.87 3.06
CA GLY A 37 -0.17 -26.00 3.62
C GLY A 37 0.52 -27.37 3.51
N VAL A 38 1.79 -27.41 3.10
CA VAL A 38 2.64 -28.60 3.13
C VAL A 38 3.48 -28.57 4.43
N ALA A 39 3.65 -29.72 5.09
CA ALA A 39 4.45 -29.80 6.32
C ALA A 39 5.93 -29.45 6.06
N SER A 40 6.63 -28.92 7.06
CA SER A 40 8.03 -28.47 6.90
C SER A 40 9.03 -29.58 6.57
N ASP A 41 8.66 -30.83 6.84
CA ASP A 41 9.41 -32.04 6.52
C ASP A 41 8.86 -32.78 5.29
N ASP A 42 7.98 -32.15 4.51
CA ASP A 42 7.35 -32.72 3.32
C ASP A 42 7.52 -31.82 2.08
N THR A 43 7.07 -32.28 0.91
CA THR A 43 7.18 -31.58 -0.37
C THR A 43 5.89 -31.67 -1.19
N LEU A 44 5.68 -30.68 -2.05
CA LEU A 44 4.57 -30.69 -2.99
C LEU A 44 4.97 -31.46 -4.26
N ASN A 45 4.32 -32.59 -4.51
CA ASN A 45 4.52 -33.38 -5.73
C ASN A 45 4.14 -32.61 -7.00
N VAL A 46 5.06 -32.59 -7.96
CA VAL A 46 4.88 -32.05 -9.32
C VAL A 46 4.66 -33.21 -10.29
N ARG A 47 3.61 -33.16 -11.09
CA ARG A 47 3.12 -34.31 -11.87
C ARG A 47 3.05 -34.05 -13.37
N THR A 48 3.04 -35.12 -14.16
CA THR A 48 2.87 -35.04 -15.63
C THR A 48 1.50 -34.54 -16.08
N GLY A 49 0.49 -34.58 -15.21
CA GLY A 49 -0.88 -34.19 -15.53
C GLY A 49 -1.70 -33.81 -14.29
N PRO A 50 -2.90 -33.24 -14.50
CA PRO A 50 -3.78 -32.74 -13.45
C PRO A 50 -4.50 -33.89 -12.72
N GLY A 51 -3.91 -34.40 -11.65
CA GLY A 51 -4.51 -35.47 -10.86
C GLY A 51 -3.48 -36.27 -10.06
N THR A 52 -3.94 -36.98 -9.03
CA THR A 52 -3.12 -37.86 -8.19
C THR A 52 -2.62 -39.11 -8.91
N ASP A 53 -3.22 -39.42 -10.05
CA ASP A 53 -3.06 -40.64 -10.83
C ASP A 53 -1.94 -40.47 -11.88
N HIS A 54 -1.46 -39.23 -12.06
CA HIS A 54 -0.36 -38.89 -12.95
C HIS A 54 1.00 -39.09 -12.27
N LEU A 55 2.00 -39.50 -13.07
CA LEU A 55 3.37 -39.72 -12.60
C LEU A 55 3.95 -38.46 -11.94
N VAL A 56 4.59 -38.64 -10.77
CA VAL A 56 5.39 -37.60 -10.13
C VAL A 56 6.72 -37.46 -10.87
N ILE A 57 7.04 -36.24 -11.29
CA ILE A 57 8.23 -35.88 -12.08
C ILE A 57 9.14 -34.88 -11.36
N GLY A 58 8.73 -34.40 -10.19
CA GLY A 58 9.52 -33.48 -9.38
C GLY A 58 8.78 -33.10 -8.11
N THR A 59 9.37 -32.19 -7.37
CA THR A 59 8.81 -31.68 -6.11
C THR A 59 9.14 -30.19 -5.95
N PHE A 60 8.23 -29.44 -5.36
CA PHE A 60 8.53 -28.14 -4.76
C PHE A 60 8.70 -28.27 -3.25
N ALA A 61 9.61 -27.50 -2.66
CA ALA A 61 9.75 -27.41 -1.21
C ALA A 61 8.45 -26.88 -0.57
N HIS A 62 8.21 -27.23 0.69
CA HIS A 62 7.01 -26.84 1.45
C HIS A 62 6.74 -25.32 1.51
N ASP A 63 7.78 -24.51 1.32
CA ASP A 63 7.79 -23.06 1.38
C ASP A 63 8.33 -22.41 0.09
N ALA A 64 8.37 -23.15 -1.02
CA ALA A 64 8.89 -22.62 -2.29
C ALA A 64 8.12 -21.35 -2.72
N THR A 65 8.86 -20.27 -3.02
CA THR A 65 8.34 -18.96 -3.45
C THR A 65 8.70 -18.69 -4.92
N GLY A 66 8.22 -17.58 -5.48
CA GLY A 66 8.55 -17.16 -6.85
C GLY A 66 8.01 -18.07 -7.96
N LEU A 67 7.04 -18.93 -7.66
CA LEU A 67 6.49 -19.85 -8.66
C LEU A 67 5.61 -19.12 -9.67
N ARG A 68 5.74 -19.50 -10.94
CA ARG A 68 4.94 -18.96 -12.03
C ARG A 68 3.79 -19.92 -12.37
N MET A 69 2.57 -19.41 -12.33
CA MET A 69 1.39 -20.14 -12.79
C MET A 69 1.23 -19.98 -14.30
N ILE A 70 1.28 -21.08 -15.04
CA ILE A 70 1.06 -21.09 -16.49
C ILE A 70 -0.44 -21.18 -16.80
N THR A 71 -1.12 -22.15 -16.21
CA THR A 71 -2.57 -22.37 -16.39
C THR A 71 -3.13 -23.27 -15.28
N CYS A 72 -4.45 -23.34 -15.16
CA CYS A 72 -5.12 -24.28 -14.28
C CYS A 72 -6.31 -24.97 -14.95
N VAL A 73 -6.61 -26.17 -14.47
CA VAL A 73 -7.77 -26.96 -14.88
C VAL A 73 -8.55 -27.48 -13.66
N PRO A 74 -9.87 -27.67 -13.80
CA PRO A 74 -10.67 -27.21 -14.93
C PRO A 74 -10.77 -25.68 -14.97
N TYR A 75 -10.97 -25.13 -16.16
CA TYR A 75 -11.18 -23.70 -16.32
C TYR A 75 -12.55 -23.31 -15.73
N LEU A 76 -12.53 -22.46 -14.70
CA LEU A 76 -13.73 -21.90 -14.09
C LEU A 76 -13.60 -20.37 -14.03
N PRO A 77 -14.36 -19.63 -14.86
CA PRO A 77 -14.31 -18.17 -14.84
C PRO A 77 -14.74 -17.62 -13.47
N ARG A 78 -14.04 -16.58 -12.98
CA ARG A 78 -14.32 -15.92 -11.70
C ARG A 78 -15.80 -15.53 -11.54
N ARG A 79 -16.42 -15.02 -12.61
CA ARG A 79 -17.84 -14.63 -12.63
C ARG A 79 -18.78 -15.81 -12.33
N ILE A 80 -18.44 -17.01 -12.84
CA ILE A 80 -19.25 -18.21 -12.64
C ILE A 80 -19.03 -18.74 -11.23
N TYR A 81 -17.77 -18.81 -10.76
CA TYR A 81 -17.46 -19.23 -9.39
C TYR A 81 -18.25 -18.45 -8.33
N HIS A 82 -18.34 -17.12 -8.46
CA HIS A 82 -19.10 -16.26 -7.55
C HIS A 82 -20.63 -16.40 -7.67
N ALA A 83 -21.12 -16.96 -8.78
CA ALA A 83 -22.54 -17.22 -8.98
C ALA A 83 -22.99 -18.59 -8.44
N LEU A 84 -22.06 -19.49 -8.09
CA LEU A 84 -22.38 -20.80 -7.52
C LEU A 84 -22.89 -20.66 -6.08
N SER A 85 -23.75 -21.59 -5.66
CA SER A 85 -24.05 -21.80 -4.24
C SER A 85 -22.88 -22.47 -3.51
N ASP A 86 -22.90 -22.51 -2.17
CA ASP A 86 -21.89 -23.21 -1.38
C ASP A 86 -21.83 -24.71 -1.71
N SER A 87 -22.99 -25.35 -1.86
CA SER A 87 -23.07 -26.78 -2.26
C SER A 87 -22.41 -27.03 -3.62
N GLN A 88 -22.73 -26.21 -4.61
CA GLN A 88 -22.12 -26.31 -5.94
C GLN A 88 -20.63 -26.01 -5.95
N ARG A 89 -20.14 -25.13 -5.06
CA ARG A 89 -18.71 -24.88 -4.88
C ARG A 89 -18.00 -26.08 -4.25
N ALA A 90 -18.63 -26.73 -3.27
CA ALA A 90 -18.08 -27.90 -2.60
C ALA A 90 -17.98 -29.11 -3.56
N ASP A 91 -18.90 -29.23 -4.51
CA ASP A 91 -18.92 -30.30 -5.51
C ASP A 91 -17.99 -30.06 -6.71
N LEU A 92 -17.24 -28.94 -6.73
CA LEU A 92 -16.29 -28.69 -7.82
C LEU A 92 -15.16 -29.72 -7.79
N PRO A 93 -14.73 -30.21 -8.97
CA PRO A 93 -13.55 -31.06 -9.04
C PRO A 93 -12.30 -30.31 -8.53
N PRO A 94 -11.32 -31.04 -7.95
CA PRO A 94 -10.07 -30.43 -7.51
C PRO A 94 -9.41 -29.64 -8.63
N ARG A 95 -8.98 -28.43 -8.30
CA ARG A 95 -8.25 -27.57 -9.24
C ARG A 95 -6.77 -27.94 -9.22
N TRP A 96 -6.20 -28.12 -10.40
CA TRP A 96 -4.79 -28.39 -10.63
C TRP A 96 -4.18 -27.28 -11.47
N CYS A 97 -2.94 -26.89 -11.18
CA CYS A 97 -2.26 -25.81 -11.88
C CYS A 97 -0.90 -26.28 -12.39
N LEU A 98 -0.60 -25.92 -13.64
CA LEU A 98 0.72 -26.08 -14.23
C LEU A 98 1.61 -24.95 -13.73
N MET A 99 2.61 -25.32 -12.93
CA MET A 99 3.52 -24.39 -12.26
C MET A 99 4.94 -24.59 -12.75
N GLU A 100 5.73 -23.53 -12.70
CA GLU A 100 7.15 -23.51 -13.06
C GLU A 100 7.92 -22.69 -12.02
N ASN A 101 9.14 -23.10 -11.68
CA ASN A 101 10.05 -22.29 -10.88
C ASN A 101 10.77 -21.22 -11.74
N GLU A 102 11.30 -20.17 -11.11
CA GLU A 102 11.95 -19.06 -11.84
C GLU A 102 13.07 -19.54 -12.79
N ASP A 103 13.86 -20.52 -12.36
CA ASP A 103 14.97 -21.08 -13.14
C ASP A 103 14.52 -22.09 -14.23
N SER A 104 13.21 -22.32 -14.39
CA SER A 104 12.61 -23.30 -15.32
C SER A 104 13.06 -24.76 -15.14
N GLY A 105 13.78 -25.08 -14.05
CA GLY A 105 14.32 -26.41 -13.77
C GLY A 105 13.27 -27.45 -13.34
N VAL A 106 12.11 -27.01 -12.84
CA VAL A 106 10.99 -27.89 -12.45
C VAL A 106 9.68 -27.28 -12.96
N SER A 107 8.99 -28.00 -13.85
CA SER A 107 7.70 -27.61 -14.41
C SER A 107 6.74 -28.80 -14.44
N GLY A 108 5.51 -28.59 -13.98
CA GLY A 108 4.48 -29.63 -14.00
C GLY A 108 3.24 -29.29 -13.17
N TRP A 109 2.31 -30.24 -13.11
CA TRP A 109 1.00 -30.05 -12.46
C TRP A 109 1.07 -30.28 -10.96
N VAL A 110 0.52 -29.35 -10.19
CA VAL A 110 0.35 -29.45 -8.74
C VAL A 110 -1.09 -29.18 -8.34
N SER A 111 -1.49 -29.67 -7.16
CA SER A 111 -2.80 -29.36 -6.60
C SER A 111 -2.84 -27.89 -6.16
N ALA A 112 -3.85 -27.15 -6.61
CA ALA A 112 -4.04 -25.73 -6.26
C ALA A 112 -4.38 -25.54 -4.77
N HIS A 113 -4.75 -26.60 -4.05
CA HIS A 113 -4.96 -26.56 -2.61
C HIS A 113 -3.70 -26.14 -1.85
N TYR A 114 -2.52 -26.44 -2.40
CA TYR A 114 -1.22 -26.13 -1.80
C TYR A 114 -0.57 -24.88 -2.40
N LEU A 115 -1.34 -24.02 -3.07
CA LEU A 115 -0.84 -22.80 -3.69
C LEU A 115 -1.46 -21.58 -3.03
N ALA A 116 -0.61 -20.61 -2.70
CA ALA A 116 -1.02 -19.29 -2.25
C ALA A 116 -0.33 -18.21 -3.09
N GLU A 117 -0.89 -17.00 -3.09
CA GLU A 117 -0.21 -15.82 -3.64
C GLU A 117 1.09 -15.59 -2.86
N ASP A 118 2.20 -15.46 -3.59
CA ASP A 118 3.48 -15.15 -2.96
C ASP A 118 3.55 -13.66 -2.66
N THR A 119 3.51 -13.32 -1.39
CA THR A 119 3.64 -11.94 -0.91
C THR A 119 5.02 -11.63 -0.36
N SER A 120 5.98 -12.57 -0.41
CA SER A 120 7.28 -12.46 0.26
C SER A 120 8.14 -11.34 -0.34
N ALA A 121 8.18 -11.23 -1.67
CA ALA A 121 8.86 -10.14 -2.36
C ALA A 121 8.22 -8.77 -2.06
N ALA A 122 6.88 -8.73 -2.10
CA ALA A 122 6.14 -7.53 -1.72
C ALA A 122 6.45 -7.15 -0.27
N GLN A 123 6.35 -8.08 0.68
CA GLN A 123 6.67 -7.92 2.12
C GLN A 123 8.09 -7.39 2.32
N THR A 124 9.08 -7.97 1.66
CA THR A 124 10.48 -7.54 1.72
C THR A 124 10.66 -6.10 1.24
N GLN A 125 9.85 -5.64 0.29
CA GLN A 125 9.86 -4.24 -0.14
C GLN A 125 9.00 -3.33 0.77
N MET A 126 7.92 -3.84 1.36
CA MET A 126 7.07 -3.10 2.30
C MET A 126 7.82 -2.77 3.60
N ASP A 127 8.59 -3.71 4.13
CA ASP A 127 9.28 -3.59 5.42
C ASP A 127 10.24 -2.37 5.47
N PRO A 128 11.13 -2.15 4.49
CA PRO A 128 11.92 -0.94 4.39
C PRO A 128 11.09 0.34 4.26
N LEU A 129 9.97 0.31 3.54
CA LEU A 129 9.13 1.50 3.33
C LEU A 129 8.39 1.88 4.63
N VAL A 130 7.86 0.90 5.36
CA VAL A 130 7.27 1.09 6.69
C VAL A 130 8.32 1.65 7.66
N ALA A 131 9.53 1.09 7.69
CA ALA A 131 10.61 1.58 8.52
C ALA A 131 10.98 3.04 8.19
N ARG A 132 11.05 3.40 6.90
CA ARG A 132 11.27 4.79 6.44
C ARG A 132 10.13 5.71 6.86
N GLY A 133 8.87 5.25 6.82
CA GLY A 133 7.72 6.01 7.29
C GLY A 133 7.79 6.32 8.78
N VAL A 134 8.11 5.32 9.61
CA VAL A 134 8.34 5.51 11.06
C VAL A 134 9.47 6.51 11.30
N ALA A 135 10.57 6.39 10.56
CA ALA A 135 11.70 7.31 10.67
C ALA A 135 11.32 8.75 10.28
N LEU A 136 10.49 8.94 9.25
CA LEU A 136 10.02 10.26 8.83
C LEU A 136 9.16 10.92 9.92
N VAL A 137 8.20 10.19 10.49
CA VAL A 137 7.35 10.70 11.58
C VAL A 137 8.18 10.97 12.84
N ARG A 138 9.20 10.15 13.13
CA ARG A 138 10.14 10.43 14.23
C ARG A 138 10.90 11.73 14.04
N ARG A 139 11.49 11.94 12.86
CA ARG A 139 12.17 13.21 12.53
C ARG A 139 11.24 14.42 12.62
N LEU A 140 9.96 14.26 12.27
CA LEU A 140 8.97 15.33 12.38
C LEU A 140 8.74 15.76 13.84
N TYR A 141 8.51 14.80 14.75
CA TYR A 141 8.35 15.11 16.17
C TYR A 141 9.65 15.61 16.82
N ASP A 142 10.81 15.07 16.44
CA ASP A 142 12.10 15.54 16.94
C ASP A 142 12.34 17.01 16.53
N HIS A 143 12.01 17.37 15.29
CA HIS A 143 12.06 18.75 14.80
C HIS A 143 11.07 19.63 15.58
N ARG A 144 9.85 19.16 15.87
CA ARG A 144 8.88 19.90 16.69
C ARG A 144 9.42 20.21 18.09
N GLN A 145 10.08 19.25 18.74
CA GLN A 145 10.68 19.44 20.06
C GLN A 145 11.84 20.44 20.04
N ARG A 146 12.70 20.38 19.02
CA ARG A 146 13.77 21.37 18.81
C ARG A 146 13.21 22.78 18.65
N ALA A 147 12.12 22.92 17.88
CA ALA A 147 11.44 24.20 17.70
C ALA A 147 10.83 24.74 19.00
N GLN A 148 10.25 23.87 19.85
CA GLN A 148 9.75 24.27 21.17
C GLN A 148 10.86 24.77 22.11
N ARG A 149 12.09 24.25 21.95
CA ARG A 149 13.28 24.75 22.67
C ARG A 149 13.92 25.98 22.02
N GLY A 150 13.35 26.50 20.93
CA GLY A 150 13.86 27.67 20.22
C GLY A 150 15.10 27.41 19.35
N GLU A 151 15.46 26.15 19.09
CA GLU A 151 16.66 25.79 18.32
C GLU A 151 16.46 25.95 16.79
N THR A 152 15.21 25.92 16.32
CA THR A 152 14.85 25.94 14.89
C THR A 152 13.43 26.45 14.70
N ALA A 153 13.06 26.80 13.47
CA ALA A 153 11.68 27.05 13.09
C ALA A 153 10.82 25.78 13.22
N GLY A 154 9.51 25.94 13.35
CA GLY A 154 8.59 24.81 13.47
C GLY A 154 8.53 23.95 12.20
N PRO A 155 8.41 22.62 12.31
CA PRO A 155 8.39 21.73 11.14
C PRO A 155 7.13 21.86 10.27
N LEU A 156 6.12 22.58 10.77
CA LEU A 156 4.88 22.87 10.04
C LEU A 156 4.98 24.16 9.20
N ALA A 157 6.01 24.98 9.44
CA ALA A 157 6.22 26.21 8.68
C ALA A 157 6.99 25.90 7.38
N PRO A 158 6.62 26.52 6.25
CA PRO A 158 7.51 26.55 5.08
C PRO A 158 8.83 27.27 5.43
N PRO A 159 10.00 26.78 4.95
CA PRO A 159 10.17 25.69 4.00
C PRO A 159 10.21 24.29 4.63
N ALA A 160 10.42 24.17 5.95
CA ALA A 160 10.64 22.89 6.65
C ALA A 160 9.52 21.86 6.41
N ALA A 161 8.27 22.31 6.27
CA ALA A 161 7.15 21.43 5.96
C ALA A 161 7.34 20.59 4.67
N ARG A 162 8.11 21.08 3.69
CA ARG A 162 8.37 20.37 2.42
C ARG A 162 9.18 19.08 2.58
N ASP A 163 9.89 18.92 3.70
CA ASP A 163 10.65 17.71 4.01
C ASP A 163 9.74 16.57 4.49
N TYR A 164 8.52 16.89 4.92
CA TYR A 164 7.63 15.94 5.59
C TYR A 164 6.31 15.73 4.83
N PHE A 165 5.75 16.77 4.21
CA PHE A 165 4.39 16.78 3.68
C PHE A 165 4.34 16.89 2.15
N PHE A 166 3.27 16.38 1.55
CA PHE A 166 2.96 16.66 0.14
C PHE A 166 2.74 18.18 -0.08
N ALA A 167 3.00 18.65 -1.30
CA ALA A 167 2.98 20.07 -1.63
C ALA A 167 1.63 20.76 -1.35
N ASP A 168 0.52 20.05 -1.56
CA ASP A 168 -0.84 20.52 -1.28
C ASP A 168 -1.10 20.70 0.23
N LEU A 169 -0.59 19.81 1.07
CA LEU A 169 -0.61 19.96 2.53
C LEU A 169 0.26 21.14 2.98
N VAL A 170 1.44 21.33 2.40
CA VAL A 170 2.31 22.48 2.71
C VAL A 170 1.60 23.81 2.42
N ALA A 171 0.87 23.88 1.31
CA ALA A 171 0.06 25.05 0.98
C ALA A 171 -1.02 25.31 2.05
N ARG A 172 -1.66 24.25 2.57
CA ARG A 172 -2.67 24.37 3.64
C ARG A 172 -2.07 24.74 5.00
N LEU A 173 -0.90 24.21 5.33
CA LEU A 173 -0.15 24.57 6.55
C LEU A 173 0.26 26.04 6.59
N SER A 174 0.26 26.72 5.44
CA SER A 174 0.56 28.15 5.35
C SER A 174 -0.66 29.04 5.68
N GLY A 175 -1.85 28.45 5.82
CA GLY A 175 -3.08 29.12 6.23
C GLY A 175 -3.48 28.81 7.68
N PRO A 176 -4.63 29.31 8.14
CA PRO A 176 -5.15 29.03 9.47
C PRO A 176 -5.43 27.55 9.64
N VAL A 177 -4.86 26.94 10.69
CA VAL A 177 -5.17 25.56 11.10
C VAL A 177 -5.89 25.61 12.44
N GLY A 178 -7.07 24.98 12.54
CA GLY A 178 -7.90 25.05 13.75
C GLY A 178 -7.31 24.35 14.99
N ALA A 179 -6.29 23.50 14.79
CA ALA A 179 -5.56 22.80 15.85
C ALA A 179 -4.15 22.44 15.32
N ASP A 180 -3.19 22.17 16.20
CA ASP A 180 -1.86 21.68 15.81
C ASP A 180 -2.00 20.29 15.14
N PRO A 181 -1.63 20.12 13.85
CA PRO A 181 -1.68 18.84 13.15
C PRO A 181 -1.01 17.67 13.85
N LEU A 182 0.03 17.90 14.64
CA LEU A 182 0.78 16.83 15.30
C LEU A 182 0.12 16.35 16.59
N PHE A 183 -0.72 17.18 17.21
CA PHE A 183 -1.30 16.92 18.54
C PHE A 183 -2.84 16.93 18.57
N GLY A 184 -3.48 17.46 17.52
CA GLY A 184 -4.93 17.50 17.38
C GLY A 184 -5.62 18.55 18.26
N THR A 185 -4.85 19.44 18.91
CA THR A 185 -5.33 20.44 19.86
C THR A 185 -4.60 21.78 19.66
N GLN A 186 -5.14 22.88 20.22
CA GLN A 186 -4.47 24.18 20.19
C GLN A 186 -3.26 24.22 21.12
N ASP A 187 -3.42 23.67 22.33
CA ASP A 187 -2.36 23.49 23.32
C ASP A 187 -2.06 22.00 23.53
N ALA A 188 -0.82 21.67 23.88
CA ALA A 188 -0.42 20.29 24.12
C ALA A 188 0.62 20.17 25.23
N ASP A 189 0.41 19.22 26.13
CA ASP A 189 1.36 18.78 27.15
C ASP A 189 1.62 17.28 26.95
N VAL A 190 2.72 16.98 26.27
CA VAL A 190 2.92 15.68 25.61
C VAL A 190 3.95 14.84 26.35
N GLU A 191 3.51 13.69 26.83
CA GLU A 191 4.35 12.71 27.49
C GLU A 191 4.31 11.35 26.81
N GLY A 192 5.38 10.57 26.99
CA GLY A 192 5.40 9.16 26.61
C GLY A 192 5.23 8.91 25.11
N LEU A 193 5.66 9.82 24.24
CA LEU A 193 5.57 9.67 22.78
C LEU A 193 6.23 8.36 22.32
N ARG A 194 5.48 7.56 21.56
CA ARG A 194 5.91 6.32 20.93
C ARG A 194 5.42 6.27 19.49
N ILE A 195 6.36 6.18 18.56
CA ILE A 195 6.09 6.13 17.13
C ILE A 195 6.37 4.71 16.65
N ARG A 196 5.36 4.07 16.09
CA ARG A 196 5.39 2.67 15.65
C ARG A 196 4.61 2.51 14.34
N PRO A 197 4.89 1.46 13.54
CA PRO A 197 3.98 1.05 12.47
C PRO A 197 2.58 0.79 13.03
N ALA A 198 1.55 0.91 12.19
CA ALA A 198 0.22 0.44 12.56
C ALA A 198 0.30 -1.07 12.93
N PRO A 199 -0.37 -1.51 14.00
CA PRO A 199 -0.28 -2.90 14.46
C PRO A 199 -0.85 -3.89 13.44
N GLU A 200 -1.80 -3.43 12.61
CA GLU A 200 -2.37 -4.18 11.51
C GLU A 200 -2.26 -3.34 10.24
N ARG A 201 -1.95 -3.99 9.11
CA ARG A 201 -1.88 -3.36 7.78
C ARG A 201 -1.05 -2.07 7.78
N ALA A 202 0.14 -2.09 8.40
CA ALA A 202 1.10 -0.99 8.40
C ALA A 202 1.41 -0.45 7.00
N MET A 203 1.30 -1.31 5.99
CA MET A 203 1.26 -0.91 4.59
C MET A 203 0.15 -1.66 3.85
N HIS A 204 -0.61 -0.95 3.03
CA HIS A 204 -1.59 -1.55 2.14
C HIS A 204 -1.66 -0.75 0.84
N ARG A 205 -1.39 -1.39 -0.30
CA ARG A 205 -1.45 -0.76 -1.64
C ARG A 205 -0.65 0.56 -1.69
N GLY A 206 0.62 0.51 -1.24
CA GLY A 206 1.53 1.66 -1.22
C GLY A 206 1.22 2.75 -0.17
N LEU A 207 0.12 2.64 0.58
CA LEU A 207 -0.18 3.52 1.71
C LEU A 207 0.50 2.99 2.97
N VAL A 208 1.43 3.75 3.52
CA VAL A 208 2.07 3.45 4.81
C VAL A 208 1.28 4.14 5.93
N THR A 209 1.00 3.41 7.00
CA THR A 209 0.29 3.90 8.19
C THR A 209 1.19 3.81 9.41
N VAL A 210 1.42 4.96 10.07
CA VAL A 210 2.27 5.07 11.26
C VAL A 210 1.45 5.67 12.40
N HIS A 211 1.53 5.05 13.58
CA HIS A 211 0.86 5.53 14.78
C HIS A 211 1.86 6.25 15.68
N ALA A 212 1.54 7.48 16.09
CA ALA A 212 2.18 8.16 17.20
C ALA A 212 1.24 8.14 18.40
N LYS A 213 1.59 7.35 19.42
CA LYS A 213 0.86 7.25 20.67
C LYS A 213 1.54 8.10 21.74
N PHE A 214 0.77 8.90 22.47
CA PHE A 214 1.27 9.77 23.53
C PHE A 214 0.18 10.04 24.55
N ARG A 215 0.52 10.67 25.68
CA ARG A 215 -0.46 11.31 26.57
C ARG A 215 -0.44 12.81 26.31
N ASN A 216 -1.62 13.42 26.19
CA ASN A 216 -1.80 14.87 26.13
C ASN A 216 -2.62 15.31 27.34
N PHE A 217 -2.05 16.13 28.23
CA PHE A 217 -2.66 16.46 29.53
C PHE A 217 -3.10 15.19 30.30
N GLY A 218 -2.23 14.18 30.31
CA GLY A 218 -2.49 12.87 30.93
C GLY A 218 -3.43 11.94 30.14
N GLN A 219 -4.18 12.43 29.16
CA GLN A 219 -5.13 11.62 28.38
C GLN A 219 -4.43 10.89 27.22
N PRO A 220 -4.65 9.58 27.02
CA PRO A 220 -4.05 8.85 25.91
C PRO A 220 -4.61 9.33 24.57
N GLN A 221 -3.71 9.64 23.64
CA GLN A 221 -4.01 10.09 22.29
C GLN A 221 -3.24 9.26 21.27
N THR A 222 -3.79 9.12 20.07
CA THR A 222 -3.12 8.50 18.92
C THR A 222 -3.29 9.37 17.70
N ALA A 223 -2.18 9.86 17.16
CA ALA A 223 -2.14 10.46 15.84
C ALA A 223 -1.81 9.37 14.80
N ILE A 224 -2.63 9.27 13.75
CA ILE A 224 -2.47 8.30 12.66
C ILE A 224 -1.96 9.04 11.43
N PHE A 225 -0.74 8.76 11.03
CA PHE A 225 -0.12 9.32 9.85
C PHE A 225 -0.33 8.40 8.66
N ARG A 226 -0.84 8.95 7.56
CA ARG A 226 -0.89 8.28 6.26
C ARG A 226 0.19 8.85 5.37
N LEU A 227 1.03 7.98 4.82
CA LEU A 227 2.15 8.36 3.98
C LEU A 227 2.11 7.60 2.65
N ARG A 228 2.57 8.26 1.58
CA ARG A 228 2.90 7.63 0.31
C ARG A 228 4.20 8.18 -0.25
N VAL A 229 4.78 7.44 -1.19
CA VAL A 229 5.86 7.96 -2.02
C VAL A 229 5.29 9.07 -2.91
N ASP A 230 5.91 10.23 -2.88
CA ASP A 230 5.65 11.33 -3.79
C ASP A 230 6.52 11.16 -5.05
N PRO A 231 5.93 10.77 -6.20
CA PRO A 231 6.67 10.59 -7.44
C PRO A 231 7.02 11.92 -8.12
N ALA A 232 6.51 13.06 -7.65
CA ALA A 232 6.84 14.36 -8.21
C ALA A 232 8.21 14.89 -7.73
N LEU A 233 8.81 14.24 -6.72
CA LEU A 233 10.16 14.53 -6.23
C LEU A 233 11.19 13.70 -7.00
N ASP A 234 12.39 14.26 -7.16
CA ASP A 234 13.55 13.57 -7.71
C ASP A 234 14.72 13.59 -6.71
N PRO A 235 15.06 12.45 -6.06
CA PRO A 235 14.38 11.15 -6.19
C PRO A 235 13.02 11.10 -5.46
N PRO A 236 12.11 10.18 -5.85
CA PRO A 236 10.84 9.98 -5.16
C PRO A 236 11.04 9.67 -3.67
N ALA A 237 10.22 10.27 -2.81
CA ALA A 237 10.38 10.15 -1.36
C ALA A 237 9.05 10.03 -0.64
N LEU A 238 9.03 9.36 0.52
CA LEU A 238 7.83 9.33 1.36
C LEU A 238 7.45 10.74 1.83
N ARG A 239 6.16 11.06 1.75
CA ARG A 239 5.55 12.26 2.28
C ARG A 239 4.26 11.91 3.03
N ILE A 240 4.01 12.64 4.10
CA ILE A 240 2.75 12.60 4.84
C ILE A 240 1.71 13.26 3.97
N MET A 241 0.63 12.53 3.74
CA MET A 241 -0.52 12.98 3.00
C MET A 241 -1.74 13.20 3.88
N ARG A 242 -1.70 12.73 5.14
CA ARG A 242 -2.78 12.86 6.12
C ARG A 242 -2.34 12.63 7.55
N ILE A 243 -2.96 13.35 8.48
CA ILE A 243 -2.89 13.08 9.92
C ILE A 243 -4.30 13.01 10.50
N GLU A 244 -4.62 11.91 11.17
CA GLU A 244 -5.92 11.67 11.80
C GLU A 244 -5.76 11.62 13.32
N HIS A 245 -6.67 12.27 14.02
CA HIS A 245 -6.85 12.22 15.47
C HIS A 245 -8.29 11.80 15.78
N GLN A 246 -8.62 11.63 17.05
CA GLN A 246 -10.00 11.32 17.44
C GLN A 246 -10.93 12.50 17.10
N GLY A 247 -11.81 12.33 16.11
CA GLY A 247 -12.81 13.34 15.72
C GLY A 247 -12.28 14.52 14.91
N TRP A 248 -10.98 14.54 14.58
CA TRP A 248 -10.36 15.59 13.80
C TRP A 248 -9.32 15.03 12.84
N SER A 249 -9.15 15.65 11.68
CA SER A 249 -8.11 15.27 10.72
C SER A 249 -7.54 16.49 10.02
N PHE A 250 -6.23 16.49 9.81
CA PHE A 250 -5.53 17.38 8.90
C PHE A 250 -5.27 16.62 7.60
N PRO A 251 -5.52 17.23 6.42
CA PRO A 251 -5.60 16.55 5.15
C PRO A 251 -4.45 15.60 4.95
#